data_AF-A0A8T4PST2-F1
#
_entry.id   AF-A0A8T4PST2-F1
#
_cell.length_a   1.000
_cell.length_b   1.000
_cell.length_c   1.000
_cell.angle_alpha   90.00
_cell.angle_beta   90.00
_cell.angle_gamma   90.00
#
_symmetry.space_group_name_H-M   'P 1'
#
loop_
_entity.id
_entity.type
_entity.pdbx_description
1 polymer ?
#
loop_
_entity_poly.entity_id
_entity_poly.type
_entity_poly.pdbx_seq_one_letter_code
_entity_poly.pdbx_strand_id
1 'polypeptide(L)'
;MAEIKDKYILIGLSASGLLLLFYFIVSSLLGGFQFAVDNFIQLWYWMVPLVVGFGIQMGMFFYVKNEMHKKAAAEAAASTGISTGAMVACCAHHIADIAPFLGITALGIFLTKYQSTFLLIGMLSNILGVTYMFTLMETKIPRRHLKALFYSLLVVSIAIAGASYFFVSKSPASTADSGIFLQPLTDSQNSVDFQVKPLSASQFDIEMNTHSVALDFDLIQISTLYDNLGNSYKPLHWEGSEPGGHHRSGTLKFPQVDSKATLIKLVITDSAKREFSWNLK
;
A
#
# COMPACT_ATOMS: atom_id res chain seq x y z
N MET A 1 33.57 -26.33 -0.40
CA MET A 1 33.14 -25.08 -1.08
C MET A 1 31.67 -25.12 -1.50
N ALA A 2 31.16 -26.21 -2.11
CA ALA A 2 29.74 -26.31 -2.48
C ALA A 2 28.79 -26.20 -1.27
N GLU A 3 29.05 -26.98 -0.21
CA GLU A 3 28.24 -26.99 1.02
C GLU A 3 28.21 -25.63 1.76
N ILE A 4 29.32 -24.88 1.72
CA ILE A 4 29.43 -23.52 2.25
C ILE A 4 28.53 -22.57 1.44
N LYS A 5 28.55 -22.69 0.11
CA LYS A 5 27.76 -21.85 -0.79
C LYS A 5 26.25 -22.10 -0.63
N ASP A 6 25.85 -23.37 -0.49
CA ASP A 6 24.45 -23.76 -0.35
C ASP A 6 23.83 -23.23 0.96
N LYS A 7 24.61 -23.21 2.05
CA LYS A 7 24.18 -22.62 3.32
C LYS A 7 23.80 -21.16 3.20
N TYR A 8 24.61 -20.33 2.54
CA TYR A 8 24.33 -18.89 2.43
C TYR A 8 23.23 -18.57 1.41
N ILE A 9 23.08 -19.39 0.38
CA ILE A 9 21.92 -19.33 -0.52
C ILE A 9 20.63 -19.60 0.28
N LEU A 10 20.63 -20.64 1.12
CA LEU A 10 19.48 -20.95 1.97
C LEU A 10 19.15 -19.82 2.96
N ILE A 11 20.17 -19.18 3.54
CA ILE A 11 19.98 -18.00 4.42
C ILE A 11 19.32 -16.85 3.64
N GLY A 12 19.80 -16.57 2.43
CA GLY A 12 19.23 -15.52 1.58
C GLY A 12 17.77 -15.80 1.19
N LEU A 13 17.45 -17.03 0.78
CA LEU A 13 16.09 -17.45 0.48
C LEU A 13 15.17 -17.36 1.71
N SER A 14 15.67 -17.79 2.86
CA SER A 14 14.94 -17.70 4.14
C SER A 14 14.66 -16.24 4.51
N ALA A 15 15.62 -15.34 4.29
CA ALA A 15 15.45 -13.92 4.55
C ALA A 15 14.41 -13.27 3.62
N SER A 16 14.44 -13.58 2.32
CA SER A 16 13.39 -13.15 1.38
C SER A 16 12.01 -13.68 1.76
N GLY A 17 11.92 -14.96 2.12
CA GLY A 17 10.66 -15.60 2.55
C GLY A 17 10.09 -14.98 3.82
N LEU A 18 10.93 -14.76 4.84
CA LEU A 18 10.53 -14.13 6.10
C LEU A 18 10.04 -12.69 5.88
N LEU A 19 10.69 -11.96 4.98
CA LEU A 19 10.33 -10.58 4.65
C LEU A 19 8.99 -10.49 3.91
N LEU A 20 8.75 -11.40 2.95
CA LEU A 20 7.44 -11.51 2.30
C LEU A 20 6.36 -11.93 3.29
N LEU A 21 6.65 -12.91 4.14
CA LEU A 21 5.72 -13.35 5.18
C LEU A 21 5.36 -12.19 6.11
N PHE A 22 6.36 -11.41 6.54
CA PHE A 22 6.13 -10.22 7.36
C PHE A 22 5.23 -9.20 6.65
N TYR A 23 5.50 -8.91 5.37
CA TYR A 23 4.64 -8.04 4.57
C TYR A 23 3.19 -8.54 4.53
N PHE A 24 2.97 -9.82 4.18
CA PHE A 24 1.61 -10.37 4.10
C PHE A 24 0.90 -10.41 5.45
N ILE A 25 1.60 -10.73 6.54
CA ILE A 25 1.03 -10.69 7.89
C ILE A 25 0.58 -9.27 8.24
N VAL A 26 1.49 -8.30 8.11
CA VAL A 26 1.19 -6.90 8.46
C VAL A 26 0.06 -6.36 7.58
N SER A 27 0.15 -6.49 6.26
CA SER A 27 -0.89 -6.01 5.36
C SER A 27 -2.24 -6.70 5.58
N SER A 28 -2.25 -8.00 5.92
CA SER A 28 -3.49 -8.73 6.20
C SER A 28 -4.13 -8.32 7.53
N LEU A 29 -3.32 -8.02 8.56
CA LEU A 29 -3.82 -7.52 9.83
C LEU A 29 -4.41 -6.10 9.70
N LEU A 30 -3.90 -5.31 8.76
CA LEU A 30 -4.26 -3.91 8.60
C LEU A 30 -5.47 -3.70 7.67
N GLY A 31 -5.62 -4.49 6.61
CA GLY A 31 -6.68 -4.32 5.60
C GLY A 31 -7.34 -5.61 5.13
N GLY A 32 -7.04 -6.75 5.74
CA GLY A 32 -7.50 -8.07 5.30
C GLY A 32 -6.62 -8.71 4.24
N PHE A 33 -6.78 -10.03 4.05
CA PHE A 33 -5.92 -10.81 3.16
C PHE A 33 -6.03 -10.39 1.69
N GLN A 34 -7.24 -10.09 1.22
CA GLN A 34 -7.48 -9.68 -0.16
C GLN A 34 -6.78 -8.35 -0.47
N PHE A 35 -6.86 -7.37 0.45
CA PHE A 35 -6.14 -6.12 0.35
C PHE A 35 -4.62 -6.32 0.25
N ALA A 36 -4.04 -7.25 1.03
CA ALA A 36 -2.60 -7.55 0.95
C ALA A 36 -2.20 -8.10 -0.43
N VAL A 37 -3.04 -8.98 -1.01
CA VAL A 37 -2.80 -9.54 -2.35
C VAL A 37 -2.92 -8.46 -3.42
N ASP A 38 -3.96 -7.63 -3.38
CA ASP A 38 -4.20 -6.59 -4.38
C ASP A 38 -3.08 -5.54 -4.36
N ASN A 39 -2.65 -5.11 -3.16
CA ASN A 39 -1.50 -4.21 -3.02
C ASN A 39 -0.21 -4.84 -3.55
N PHE A 40 0.02 -6.13 -3.28
CA PHE A 40 1.20 -6.83 -3.77
C PHE A 40 1.19 -6.89 -5.30
N ILE A 41 0.05 -7.25 -5.91
CA ILE A 41 -0.10 -7.30 -7.38
C ILE A 41 0.02 -5.92 -7.99
N GLN A 42 -0.40 -4.85 -7.31
CA GLN A 42 -0.24 -3.50 -7.82
C GLN A 42 1.22 -3.01 -7.75
N LEU A 43 1.99 -3.46 -6.76
CA LEU A 43 3.36 -3.00 -6.50
C LEU A 43 4.44 -4.05 -6.76
N TRP A 44 4.08 -5.17 -7.39
CA TRP A 44 4.96 -6.34 -7.55
C TRP A 44 6.30 -6.00 -8.21
N TYR A 45 6.29 -5.08 -9.18
CA TYR A 45 7.47 -4.64 -9.92
C TYR A 45 8.46 -3.83 -9.06
N TRP A 46 8.00 -3.25 -7.95
CA TRP A 46 8.87 -2.68 -6.91
C TRP A 46 9.28 -3.72 -5.87
N MET A 47 8.31 -4.51 -5.40
CA MET A 47 8.48 -5.42 -4.27
C MET A 47 9.37 -6.61 -4.60
N VAL A 48 9.18 -7.27 -5.76
CA VAL A 48 9.93 -8.47 -6.12
C VAL A 48 11.43 -8.19 -6.24
N PRO A 49 11.90 -7.16 -6.98
CA PRO A 49 13.33 -6.87 -7.04
C PRO A 49 13.92 -6.49 -5.68
N LEU A 50 13.16 -5.78 -4.83
CA LEU A 50 13.60 -5.44 -3.47
C LEU A 50 13.79 -6.68 -2.59
N VAL A 51 12.79 -7.57 -2.56
CA VAL A 51 12.82 -8.80 -1.78
C VAL A 51 13.95 -9.73 -2.23
N VAL A 52 14.12 -9.88 -3.56
CA VAL A 52 15.18 -10.71 -4.13
C VAL A 52 16.54 -10.11 -3.82
N GLY A 53 16.72 -8.80 -4.05
CA GLY A 53 17.97 -8.12 -3.74
C GLY A 53 18.32 -8.22 -2.26
N PHE A 54 17.33 -8.06 -1.36
CA PHE A 54 17.52 -8.19 0.08
C PHE A 54 18.00 -9.60 0.45
N GLY A 55 17.38 -10.65 -0.09
CA GLY A 55 17.83 -12.03 0.13
C GLY A 55 19.27 -12.26 -0.34
N ILE A 56 19.62 -11.74 -1.52
CA ILE A 56 21.00 -11.79 -2.03
C ILE A 56 21.96 -11.07 -1.08
N GLN A 57 21.62 -9.86 -0.63
CA GLN A 57 22.43 -9.09 0.33
C GLN A 57 22.60 -9.83 1.65
N MET A 58 21.54 -10.45 2.19
CA MET A 58 21.59 -11.19 3.44
C MET A 58 22.46 -12.44 3.32
N GLY A 59 22.35 -13.20 2.22
CA GLY A 59 23.21 -14.34 1.96
C GLY A 59 24.69 -13.94 1.88
N MET A 60 25.01 -12.88 1.14
CA MET A 60 26.38 -12.35 1.04
C MET A 60 26.88 -11.78 2.36
N PHE A 61 26.04 -11.07 3.11
CA PHE A 61 26.39 -10.52 4.42
C PHE A 61 26.84 -11.62 5.37
N PHE A 62 26.08 -12.70 5.49
CA PHE A 62 26.44 -13.81 6.36
C PHE A 62 27.67 -14.57 5.86
N TYR A 63 27.91 -14.64 4.54
CA TYR A 63 29.17 -15.16 4.01
C TYR A 63 30.34 -14.29 4.43
N VAL A 64 30.31 -12.98 4.16
CA VAL A 64 31.37 -12.03 4.52
C VAL A 64 31.59 -12.02 6.04
N LYS A 65 30.52 -11.99 6.83
CA LYS A 65 30.59 -11.94 8.30
C LYS A 65 31.28 -13.16 8.89
N ASN A 66 31.04 -14.35 8.34
CA ASN A 66 31.53 -15.60 8.90
C ASN A 66 32.86 -16.06 8.28
N GLU A 67 33.10 -15.73 7.02
CA GLU A 67 34.24 -16.24 6.25
C GLU A 67 35.32 -15.18 5.96
N MET A 68 35.05 -13.89 6.20
CA MET A 68 36.00 -12.79 5.94
C MET A 68 36.38 -11.99 7.20
N HIS A 69 37.35 -11.08 7.07
CA HIS A 69 37.85 -10.25 8.17
C HIS A 69 36.78 -9.30 8.74
N LYS A 70 36.87 -9.01 10.04
CA LYS A 70 35.90 -8.18 10.80
C LYS A 70 35.60 -6.79 10.22
N LYS A 71 36.55 -6.17 9.49
CA LYS A 71 36.33 -4.86 8.82
C LYS A 71 35.33 -4.96 7.67
N ALA A 72 35.45 -6.00 6.85
CA ALA A 72 34.54 -6.29 5.75
C ALA A 72 33.11 -6.54 6.26
N ALA A 73 32.96 -7.23 7.39
CA ALA A 73 31.67 -7.47 8.02
C ALA A 73 30.98 -6.20 8.56
N ALA A 74 31.74 -5.24 9.09
CA ALA A 74 31.20 -3.99 9.63
C ALA A 74 30.67 -3.06 8.52
N GLU A 75 31.39 -2.96 7.41
CA GLU A 75 30.97 -2.16 6.23
C GLU A 75 29.78 -2.80 5.52
N ALA A 76 29.78 -4.13 5.43
CA ALA A 76 28.66 -4.92 4.94
C ALA A 76 27.37 -4.67 5.76
N ALA A 77 27.46 -4.62 7.09
CA ALA A 77 26.32 -4.36 7.98
C ALA A 77 25.66 -2.99 7.76
N ALA A 78 26.45 -1.94 7.47
CA ALA A 78 25.91 -0.59 7.23
C ALA A 78 25.02 -0.54 5.97
N SER A 79 25.43 -1.22 4.90
CA SER A 79 24.66 -1.28 3.65
C SER A 79 23.34 -2.03 3.79
N THR A 80 23.36 -3.17 4.50
CA THR A 80 22.17 -3.99 4.78
C THR A 80 21.20 -3.29 5.73
N GLY A 81 21.71 -2.52 6.70
CA GLY A 81 20.88 -1.76 7.64
C GLY A 81 19.99 -0.71 6.97
N ILE A 82 20.51 -0.01 5.96
CA ILE A 82 19.73 1.00 5.20
C ILE A 82 18.61 0.34 4.40
N SER A 83 18.90 -0.78 3.71
CA SER A 83 17.88 -1.50 2.92
C SER A 83 16.79 -2.10 3.81
N THR A 84 17.18 -2.68 4.96
CA THR A 84 16.24 -3.20 5.97
C THR A 84 15.37 -2.06 6.52
N GLY A 85 15.96 -0.92 6.88
CA GLY A 85 15.25 0.25 7.39
C GLY A 85 14.26 0.83 6.37
N ALA A 86 14.65 0.94 5.10
CA ALA A 86 13.77 1.39 4.02
C ALA A 86 12.59 0.44 3.81
N MET A 87 12.82 -0.87 3.93
CA MET A 87 11.77 -1.86 3.76
C MET A 87 10.81 -1.90 4.95
N VAL A 88 11.34 -1.82 6.18
CA VAL A 88 10.52 -1.65 7.38
C VAL A 88 9.71 -0.36 7.30
N ALA A 89 10.28 0.75 6.83
CA ALA A 89 9.53 1.99 6.60
C ALA A 89 8.42 1.82 5.55
N CYS A 90 8.68 1.06 4.48
CA CYS A 90 7.68 0.69 3.48
C CYS A 90 6.61 -0.28 4.03
N CYS A 91 6.90 -1.10 5.03
CA CYS A 91 5.88 -1.94 5.66
C CYS A 91 5.08 -1.13 6.71
N ALA A 92 5.78 -0.27 7.45
CA ALA A 92 5.23 0.58 8.50
C ALA A 92 4.38 1.73 7.95
N HIS A 93 4.49 2.09 6.66
CA HIS A 93 3.55 3.05 6.09
C HIS A 93 2.11 2.57 6.15
N HIS A 94 1.81 1.27 6.19
CA HIS A 94 0.42 0.81 6.28
C HIS A 94 -0.20 1.07 7.67
N ILE A 95 0.65 1.35 8.68
CA ILE A 95 0.19 1.86 9.98
C ILE A 95 -0.40 3.27 9.82
N ALA A 96 -0.05 3.99 8.74
CA ALA A 96 -0.70 5.24 8.34
C ALA A 96 -2.19 5.11 8.14
N ASP A 97 -2.63 3.96 7.62
CA ASP A 97 -3.99 3.76 7.16
C ASP A 97 -4.96 3.61 8.36
N ILE A 98 -4.43 3.26 9.54
CA ILE A 98 -5.15 3.30 10.84
C ILE A 98 -4.78 4.54 11.69
N ALA A 99 -3.86 5.38 11.22
CA ALA A 99 -3.43 6.56 11.95
C ALA A 99 -4.53 7.56 12.34
N PRO A 100 -5.69 7.65 11.63
CA PRO A 100 -6.82 8.44 12.10
C PRO A 100 -7.32 8.03 13.51
N PHE A 101 -7.13 6.76 13.92
CA PHE A 101 -7.56 6.25 15.22
C PHE A 101 -6.54 6.50 16.36
N LEU A 102 -5.27 6.75 16.03
CA LEU A 102 -4.17 6.90 17.01
C LEU A 102 -3.59 8.33 17.09
N GLY A 103 -4.15 9.29 16.34
CA GLY A 103 -3.65 10.67 16.33
C GLY A 103 -2.30 10.86 15.62
N ILE A 104 -1.85 9.88 14.82
CA ILE A 104 -0.59 9.91 14.05
C ILE A 104 -0.86 10.30 12.58
N THR A 105 -1.87 11.12 12.32
CA THR A 105 -2.36 11.41 10.96
C THR A 105 -1.31 12.03 10.04
N ALA A 106 -0.42 12.89 10.56
CA ALA A 106 0.61 13.54 9.76
C ALA A 106 1.71 12.58 9.26
N LEU A 107 2.18 11.67 10.13
CA LEU A 107 3.24 10.72 9.80
C LEU A 107 2.72 9.64 8.83
N GLY A 108 1.45 9.27 8.99
CA GLY A 108 0.80 8.35 8.08
C GLY A 108 0.66 8.89 6.66
N ILE A 109 0.04 10.07 6.52
CA ILE A 109 -0.12 10.74 5.22
C ILE A 109 1.24 10.97 4.55
N PHE A 110 2.27 11.32 5.33
CA PHE A 110 3.63 11.47 4.82
C PHE A 110 4.18 10.14 4.27
N LEU A 111 4.06 9.05 5.02
CA LEU A 111 4.58 7.75 4.61
C LEU A 111 3.87 7.23 3.34
N THR A 112 2.54 7.35 3.24
CA THR A 112 1.77 6.94 2.05
C THR A 112 2.08 7.83 0.84
N LYS A 113 2.20 9.15 1.03
CA LYS A 113 2.52 10.09 -0.05
C LYS A 113 3.90 9.84 -0.66
N TYR A 114 4.89 9.47 0.15
CA TYR A 114 6.27 9.25 -0.27
C TYR A 114 6.65 7.77 -0.42
N GLN A 115 5.69 6.85 -0.35
CA GLN A 115 5.90 5.40 -0.48
C GLN A 115 6.77 5.01 -1.69
N SER A 116 6.46 5.53 -2.88
CA SER A 116 7.25 5.27 -4.10
C SER A 116 8.69 5.77 -4.00
N THR A 117 8.92 6.86 -3.26
CA THR A 117 10.24 7.42 -3.02
C THR A 117 11.04 6.53 -2.07
N PHE A 118 10.42 6.00 -1.02
CA PHE A 118 11.05 5.03 -0.12
C PHE A 118 11.42 3.73 -0.83
N LEU A 119 10.54 3.21 -1.69
CA LEU A 119 10.80 2.02 -2.51
C LEU A 119 11.98 2.25 -3.46
N LEU A 120 12.06 3.42 -4.11
CA LEU A 120 13.17 3.78 -4.98
C LEU A 120 14.49 3.87 -4.19
N ILE A 121 14.50 4.56 -3.05
CA ILE A 121 15.68 4.66 -2.17
C ILE A 121 16.12 3.26 -1.72
N GLY A 122 15.18 2.41 -1.32
CA GLY A 122 15.43 1.02 -0.96
C GLY A 122 16.08 0.24 -2.09
N MET A 123 15.61 0.42 -3.33
CA MET A 123 16.13 -0.28 -4.51
C MET A 123 17.55 0.18 -4.85
N LEU A 124 17.81 1.49 -4.79
CA LEU A 124 19.16 2.05 -4.99
C LEU A 124 20.13 1.56 -3.91
N SER A 125 19.71 1.55 -2.65
CA SER A 125 20.49 0.99 -1.54
C SER A 125 20.78 -0.50 -1.76
N ASN A 126 19.81 -1.24 -2.29
CA ASN A 126 19.96 -2.66 -2.59
C ASN A 126 21.03 -2.91 -3.66
N ILE A 127 20.94 -2.19 -4.78
CA ILE A 127 21.89 -2.26 -5.88
C ILE A 127 23.30 -1.90 -5.41
N LEU A 128 23.43 -0.84 -4.61
CA LEU A 128 24.71 -0.42 -4.02
C LEU A 128 25.31 -1.50 -3.12
N GLY A 129 24.53 -2.04 -2.19
CA GLY A 129 25.02 -3.06 -1.25
C GLY A 129 25.40 -4.37 -1.93
N VAL A 130 24.62 -4.84 -2.92
CA VAL A 130 24.96 -6.04 -3.70
C VAL A 130 26.27 -5.82 -4.47
N THR A 131 26.39 -4.70 -5.17
CA THR A 131 27.61 -4.37 -5.93
C THR A 131 28.83 -4.27 -5.02
N TYR A 132 28.67 -3.64 -3.86
CA TYR A 132 29.75 -3.49 -2.88
C TYR A 132 30.18 -4.85 -2.30
N MET A 133 29.24 -5.71 -1.89
CA MET A 133 29.55 -7.07 -1.42
C MET A 133 30.36 -7.87 -2.44
N PHE A 134 30.00 -7.78 -3.72
CA PHE A 134 30.77 -8.44 -4.79
C PHE A 134 32.19 -7.87 -4.95
N THR A 135 32.42 -6.58 -4.68
CA THR A 135 33.79 -6.02 -4.67
C THR A 135 34.60 -6.50 -3.48
N LEU A 136 33.94 -6.80 -2.36
CA LEU A 136 34.56 -7.24 -1.13
C LEU A 136 34.99 -8.70 -1.20
N MET A 137 34.19 -9.55 -1.86
CA MET A 137 34.41 -11.00 -1.98
C MET A 137 35.51 -11.42 -2.97
N GLU A 138 36.37 -10.48 -3.44
CA GLU A 138 37.45 -10.72 -4.43
C GLU A 138 37.05 -11.69 -5.57
N THR A 139 35.84 -11.49 -6.11
CA THR A 139 35.30 -12.41 -7.12
C THR A 139 36.13 -12.37 -8.40
N LYS A 140 36.20 -13.49 -9.14
CA LYS A 140 36.87 -13.57 -10.46
C LYS A 140 36.23 -12.67 -11.54
N ILE A 141 35.17 -11.93 -11.19
CA ILE A 141 34.43 -11.07 -12.11
C ILE A 141 35.22 -9.76 -12.26
N PRO A 142 35.62 -9.38 -13.49
CA PRO A 142 36.37 -8.14 -13.69
C PRO A 142 35.54 -6.93 -13.27
N ARG A 143 36.15 -5.95 -12.57
CA ARG A 143 35.48 -4.74 -12.07
C ARG A 143 34.68 -3.97 -13.14
N ARG A 144 35.06 -4.06 -14.42
CA ARG A 144 34.31 -3.48 -15.54
C ARG A 144 32.91 -4.08 -15.68
N HIS A 145 32.75 -5.39 -15.50
CA HIS A 145 31.46 -6.07 -15.60
C HIS A 145 30.59 -5.77 -14.38
N LEU A 146 31.19 -5.66 -13.19
CA LEU A 146 30.49 -5.23 -11.99
C LEU A 146 29.93 -3.80 -12.14
N LYS A 147 30.74 -2.86 -12.65
CA LYS A 147 30.30 -1.49 -12.94
C LYS A 147 29.20 -1.47 -14.01
N ALA A 148 29.36 -2.24 -15.08
CA ALA A 148 28.34 -2.34 -16.13
C ALA A 148 27.01 -2.89 -15.58
N LEU A 149 27.05 -3.93 -14.74
CA LEU A 149 25.88 -4.46 -14.06
C LEU A 149 25.23 -3.42 -13.15
N PHE A 150 26.02 -2.72 -12.32
CA PHE A 150 25.53 -1.64 -11.47
C PHE A 150 24.82 -0.55 -12.28
N TYR A 151 25.45 -0.01 -13.32
CA TYR A 151 24.85 1.03 -14.16
C TYR A 151 23.62 0.52 -14.91
N SER A 152 23.62 -0.73 -15.37
CA SER A 152 22.44 -1.33 -16.02
C SER A 152 21.25 -1.42 -15.07
N LEU A 153 21.46 -1.90 -13.84
CA LEU A 153 20.41 -2.01 -12.82
C LEU A 153 19.93 -0.62 -12.37
N LEU A 154 20.84 0.35 -12.25
CA LEU A 154 20.51 1.74 -11.95
C LEU A 154 19.61 2.35 -13.03
N VAL A 155 19.99 2.21 -14.30
CA VAL A 155 19.20 2.73 -15.43
C VAL A 155 17.83 2.06 -15.50
N VAL A 156 17.76 0.74 -15.31
CA VAL A 156 16.48 0.01 -15.27
C VAL A 156 15.60 0.50 -14.11
N SER A 157 16.16 0.69 -12.91
CA SER A 157 15.42 1.17 -11.74
C SER A 157 14.88 2.59 -11.95
N ILE A 158 15.69 3.49 -12.51
CA ILE A 158 15.28 4.85 -12.86
C ILE A 158 14.25 4.83 -14.00
N ALA A 159 14.38 3.95 -14.99
CA ALA A 159 13.41 3.80 -16.07
C ALA A 159 12.06 3.28 -15.56
N ILE A 160 12.06 2.31 -14.63
CA ILE A 160 10.84 1.82 -13.96
C ILE A 160 10.21 2.94 -13.14
N ALA A 161 11.01 3.71 -12.37
CA ALA A 161 10.55 4.88 -11.63
C ALA A 161 9.93 5.95 -12.54
N GLY A 162 10.64 6.29 -13.62
CA GLY A 162 10.21 7.27 -14.61
C GLY A 162 8.98 6.82 -15.37
N ALA A 163 8.90 5.53 -15.75
CA ALA A 163 7.74 4.95 -16.40
C ALA A 163 6.55 4.93 -15.44
N SER A 164 6.69 4.50 -14.19
CA SER A 164 5.60 4.54 -13.22
C SER A 164 5.15 5.97 -12.91
N TYR A 165 6.07 6.93 -12.78
CA TYR A 165 5.71 8.35 -12.68
C TYR A 165 4.99 8.85 -13.93
N PHE A 166 5.48 8.51 -15.12
CA PHE A 166 4.88 8.88 -16.41
C PHE A 166 3.53 8.21 -16.65
N PHE A 167 3.33 6.96 -16.25
CA PHE A 167 2.04 6.28 -16.29
C PHE A 167 1.09 6.89 -15.27
N VAL A 168 1.54 7.33 -14.10
CA VAL A 168 0.71 8.09 -13.15
C VAL A 168 0.36 9.48 -13.67
N SER A 169 1.29 10.17 -14.34
CA SER A 169 1.11 11.54 -14.85
C SER A 169 0.51 11.63 -16.26
N LYS A 170 0.54 10.54 -17.04
CA LYS A 170 0.01 10.43 -18.41
C LYS A 170 -1.07 9.33 -18.55
N SER A 171 -1.36 8.57 -17.49
CA SER A 171 -2.76 8.24 -17.28
C SER A 171 -3.49 9.56 -17.46
N PRO A 172 -4.54 9.63 -18.30
CA PRO A 172 -5.31 10.85 -18.36
C PRO A 172 -5.54 11.21 -16.90
N ALA A 173 -5.10 12.38 -16.47
CA ALA A 173 -5.70 12.99 -15.31
C ALA A 173 -7.18 12.87 -15.65
N SER A 174 -7.85 11.89 -15.04
CA SER A 174 -9.22 11.51 -15.34
C SER A 174 -9.94 12.82 -15.44
N THR A 175 -10.28 13.22 -16.67
CA THR A 175 -10.52 14.61 -17.09
C THR A 175 -10.79 15.48 -15.87
N ALA A 176 -9.76 16.22 -15.46
CA ALA A 176 -9.72 17.02 -14.24
C ALA A 176 -10.64 18.25 -14.33
N ASP A 177 -11.89 17.95 -14.68
CA ASP A 177 -13.08 18.80 -14.68
C ASP A 177 -14.34 17.95 -14.30
N SER A 178 -14.15 16.75 -13.73
CA SER A 178 -15.21 15.93 -13.10
C SER A 178 -14.71 15.09 -11.91
N GLY A 179 -13.46 15.29 -11.47
CA GLY A 179 -12.70 14.39 -10.59
C GLY A 179 -12.78 14.66 -9.08
N ILE A 180 -13.50 15.67 -8.61
CA ILE A 180 -13.73 15.90 -7.17
C ILE A 180 -14.84 14.99 -6.64
N PHE A 181 -15.75 14.57 -7.52
CA PHE A 181 -16.94 13.85 -7.12
C PHE A 181 -16.71 12.36 -6.81
N LEU A 182 -15.66 11.69 -7.30
CA LEU A 182 -15.52 10.22 -7.24
C LEU A 182 -14.57 9.68 -6.16
N GLN A 183 -14.08 10.53 -5.24
CA GLN A 183 -13.18 10.06 -4.19
C GLN A 183 -13.94 9.32 -3.08
N PRO A 184 -13.47 8.12 -2.67
CA PRO A 184 -14.04 7.45 -1.52
C PRO A 184 -13.76 8.25 -0.25
N LEU A 185 -14.75 8.29 0.64
CA LEU A 185 -14.60 8.83 2.00
C LEU A 185 -14.77 7.71 3.00
N THR A 186 -14.02 7.79 4.10
CA THR A 186 -14.01 6.76 5.14
C THR A 186 -14.45 7.33 6.49
N ASP A 187 -15.19 6.53 7.25
CA ASP A 187 -15.60 6.85 8.62
C ASP A 187 -15.48 5.61 9.51
N SER A 188 -14.65 5.71 10.55
CA SER A 188 -14.40 4.62 11.49
C SER A 188 -14.84 5.06 12.88
N GLN A 189 -15.94 4.48 13.36
CA GLN A 189 -16.56 4.80 14.65
C GLN A 189 -17.19 3.53 15.23
N ASN A 190 -17.19 3.39 16.56
CA ASN A 190 -17.81 2.27 17.28
C ASN A 190 -17.40 0.87 16.76
N SER A 191 -16.14 0.69 16.38
CA SER A 191 -15.60 -0.57 15.84
C SER A 191 -16.18 -1.00 14.48
N VAL A 192 -16.79 -0.07 13.73
CA VAL A 192 -17.23 -0.30 12.36
C VAL A 192 -16.58 0.72 11.45
N ASP A 193 -15.92 0.21 10.42
CA ASP A 193 -15.27 0.97 9.36
C ASP A 193 -16.20 1.05 8.15
N PHE A 194 -16.55 2.26 7.74
CA PHE A 194 -17.25 2.54 6.49
C PHE A 194 -16.27 3.11 5.47
N GLN A 195 -16.32 2.60 4.25
CA GLN A 195 -15.78 3.27 3.07
C GLN A 195 -16.94 3.49 2.10
N VAL A 196 -17.16 4.75 1.72
CA VAL A 196 -18.24 5.14 0.81
C VAL A 196 -17.65 5.81 -0.42
N LYS A 197 -17.87 5.22 -1.58
CA LYS A 197 -17.43 5.74 -2.88
C LYS A 197 -18.64 6.11 -3.73
N PRO A 198 -18.81 7.40 -4.08
CA PRO A 198 -19.84 7.79 -5.04
C PRO A 198 -19.53 7.23 -6.44
N LEU A 199 -20.52 6.59 -7.04
CA LEU A 199 -20.53 6.14 -8.44
C LEU A 199 -21.22 7.16 -9.34
N SER A 200 -22.22 7.86 -8.80
CA SER A 200 -22.94 8.98 -9.41
C SER A 200 -23.56 9.84 -8.30
N ALA A 201 -24.15 11.00 -8.63
CA ALA A 201 -24.85 11.85 -7.65
C ALA A 201 -25.91 11.11 -6.81
N SER A 202 -26.42 9.99 -7.33
CA SER A 202 -27.49 9.18 -6.71
C SER A 202 -27.08 7.73 -6.42
N GLN A 203 -25.82 7.34 -6.58
CA GLN A 203 -25.39 5.95 -6.35
C GLN A 203 -24.05 5.90 -5.62
N PHE A 204 -23.97 5.07 -4.60
CA PHE A 204 -22.79 4.95 -3.74
C PHE A 204 -22.46 3.49 -3.53
N ASP A 205 -21.20 3.14 -3.78
CA ASP A 205 -20.61 1.88 -3.38
C ASP A 205 -20.19 2.01 -1.91
N ILE A 206 -20.62 1.07 -1.07
CA ILE A 206 -20.41 1.11 0.38
C ILE A 206 -19.78 -0.21 0.80
N GLU A 207 -18.64 -0.13 1.48
CA GLU A 207 -17.99 -1.24 2.16
C GLU A 207 -18.00 -0.99 3.67
N MET A 208 -18.34 -2.03 4.42
CA MET A 208 -18.41 -2.02 5.88
C MET A 208 -17.66 -3.20 6.45
N ASN A 209 -16.76 -2.93 7.39
CA ASN A 209 -15.96 -3.96 8.06
C ASN A 209 -16.01 -3.78 9.58
N THR A 210 -16.07 -4.89 10.31
CA THR A 210 -16.01 -4.90 11.78
C THR A 210 -15.45 -6.22 12.29
N HIS A 211 -14.95 -6.21 13.52
CA HIS A 211 -14.40 -7.41 14.19
C HIS A 211 -15.07 -7.72 15.52
N SER A 212 -15.99 -6.87 15.99
CA SER A 212 -16.54 -6.96 17.35
C SER A 212 -18.05 -6.79 17.43
N VAL A 213 -18.72 -6.31 16.37
CA VAL A 213 -20.18 -6.12 16.33
C VAL A 213 -20.78 -6.74 15.08
N ALA A 214 -22.09 -7.04 15.10
CA ALA A 214 -22.80 -7.52 13.92
C ALA A 214 -23.25 -6.32 13.06
N LEU A 215 -23.23 -6.49 11.73
CA LEU A 215 -23.71 -5.47 10.79
C LEU A 215 -25.17 -5.72 10.37
N ASP A 216 -26.08 -5.83 11.33
CA ASP A 216 -27.48 -6.26 11.17
C ASP A 216 -28.48 -5.15 10.77
N PHE A 217 -28.00 -3.92 10.60
CA PHE A 217 -28.83 -2.79 10.21
C PHE A 217 -29.26 -2.81 8.73
N ASP A 218 -30.43 -2.22 8.46
CA ASP A 218 -30.93 -2.00 7.09
C ASP A 218 -30.50 -0.61 6.58
N LEU A 219 -29.59 -0.60 5.60
CA LEU A 219 -29.07 0.62 4.97
C LEU A 219 -30.16 1.49 4.34
N ILE A 220 -31.28 0.91 3.90
CA ILE A 220 -32.40 1.68 3.35
C ILE A 220 -33.06 2.53 4.44
N GLN A 221 -33.17 1.99 5.66
CA GLN A 221 -33.81 2.67 6.78
C GLN A 221 -32.91 3.72 7.43
N ILE A 222 -31.61 3.45 7.49
CA ILE A 222 -30.66 4.28 8.25
C ILE A 222 -29.94 5.35 7.42
N SER A 223 -30.16 5.38 6.10
CA SER A 223 -29.47 6.32 5.21
C SER A 223 -30.39 7.44 4.73
N THR A 224 -29.85 8.63 4.54
CA THR A 224 -30.53 9.75 3.88
C THR A 224 -29.52 10.61 3.14
N LEU A 225 -29.83 10.97 1.90
CA LEU A 225 -29.01 11.85 1.08
C LEU A 225 -29.62 13.25 1.11
N TYR A 226 -28.77 14.26 1.24
CA TYR A 226 -29.14 15.68 1.21
C TYR A 226 -28.40 16.39 0.10
N ASP A 227 -28.99 17.45 -0.44
CA ASP A 227 -28.28 18.39 -1.32
C ASP A 227 -28.22 19.80 -0.71
N ASN A 228 -27.45 20.69 -1.36
CA ASN A 228 -27.33 22.09 -0.94
C ASN A 228 -28.52 22.98 -1.29
N LEU A 229 -29.56 22.44 -1.93
CA LEU A 229 -30.81 23.13 -2.21
C LEU A 229 -31.86 22.90 -1.12
N GLY A 230 -31.53 22.05 -0.12
CA GLY A 230 -32.41 21.71 0.98
C GLY A 230 -33.29 20.48 0.70
N ASN A 231 -33.08 19.78 -0.40
CA ASN A 231 -33.81 18.53 -0.67
C ASN A 231 -33.22 17.39 0.16
N SER A 232 -34.07 16.40 0.44
CA SER A 232 -33.67 15.14 1.06
C SER A 232 -34.24 13.96 0.28
N TYR A 233 -33.44 12.92 0.13
CA TYR A 233 -33.74 11.75 -0.68
C TYR A 233 -33.58 10.48 0.17
N LYS A 234 -34.61 9.64 0.18
CA LYS A 234 -34.55 8.31 0.79
C LYS A 234 -33.98 7.30 -0.21
N PRO A 235 -33.22 6.29 0.24
CA PRO A 235 -32.73 5.24 -0.66
C PRO A 235 -33.89 4.49 -1.33
N LEU A 236 -33.71 4.12 -2.59
CA LEU A 236 -34.62 3.26 -3.34
C LEU A 236 -34.34 1.78 -3.08
N HIS A 237 -33.06 1.41 -3.07
CA HIS A 237 -32.66 0.01 -2.98
C HIS A 237 -31.21 -0.12 -2.51
N TRP A 238 -30.93 -1.24 -1.85
CA TRP A 238 -29.60 -1.73 -1.52
C TRP A 238 -29.34 -3.02 -2.30
N GLU A 239 -28.30 -3.02 -3.11
CA GLU A 239 -27.87 -4.18 -3.91
C GLU A 239 -26.51 -4.65 -3.39
N GLY A 240 -26.50 -5.66 -2.52
CA GLY A 240 -25.28 -6.12 -1.86
C GLY A 240 -25.55 -7.15 -0.77
N SER A 241 -24.58 -7.32 0.13
CA SER A 241 -24.69 -8.26 1.25
C SER A 241 -25.91 -7.98 2.13
N GLU A 242 -26.65 -9.04 2.45
CA GLU A 242 -27.77 -9.00 3.39
C GLU A 242 -27.33 -8.55 4.80
N PRO A 243 -28.25 -8.07 5.66
CA PRO A 243 -27.93 -7.74 7.05
C PRO A 243 -27.30 -8.91 7.82
N GLY A 244 -26.28 -8.59 8.62
CA GLY A 244 -25.53 -9.54 9.44
C GLY A 244 -24.07 -9.69 9.04
N GLY A 245 -23.39 -10.67 9.64
CA GLY A 245 -21.96 -10.92 9.41
C GLY A 245 -21.05 -9.82 9.99
N HIS A 246 -19.80 -9.83 9.55
CA HIS A 246 -18.73 -8.93 10.00
C HIS A 246 -18.05 -8.16 8.82
N HIS A 247 -18.49 -8.45 7.59
CA HIS A 247 -18.12 -7.73 6.37
C HIS A 247 -19.35 -7.63 5.46
N ARG A 248 -19.69 -6.43 5.01
CA ARG A 248 -20.80 -6.18 4.07
C ARG A 248 -20.35 -5.19 3.00
N SER A 249 -20.73 -5.44 1.75
CA SER A 249 -20.48 -4.52 0.65
C SER A 249 -21.64 -4.49 -0.33
N GLY A 250 -21.76 -3.41 -1.08
CA GLY A 250 -22.83 -3.24 -2.07
C GLY A 250 -23.09 -1.80 -2.47
N THR A 251 -24.06 -1.63 -3.36
CA THR A 251 -24.45 -0.32 -3.89
C THR A 251 -25.77 0.15 -3.29
N LEU A 252 -25.74 1.36 -2.72
CA LEU A 252 -26.93 2.08 -2.25
C LEU A 252 -27.39 3.07 -3.33
N LYS A 253 -28.64 2.92 -3.79
CA LYS A 253 -29.23 3.71 -4.88
C LYS A 253 -30.27 4.68 -4.35
N PHE A 254 -30.25 5.92 -4.83
CA PHE A 254 -31.18 7.00 -4.51
C PHE A 254 -31.98 7.44 -5.76
N PRO A 255 -33.09 8.17 -5.58
CA PRO A 255 -33.70 8.95 -6.65
C PRO A 255 -32.69 9.90 -7.31
N GLN A 256 -32.99 10.32 -8.53
CA GLN A 256 -32.17 11.32 -9.23
C GLN A 256 -32.10 12.61 -8.42
N VAL A 257 -30.87 13.02 -8.09
CA VAL A 257 -30.59 14.30 -7.43
C VAL A 257 -30.82 15.44 -8.43
N ASP A 258 -31.32 16.59 -7.95
CA ASP A 258 -31.52 17.77 -8.78
C ASP A 258 -30.22 18.16 -9.50
N SER A 259 -30.29 18.38 -10.82
CA SER A 259 -29.14 18.72 -11.65
C SER A 259 -28.50 20.06 -11.32
N LYS A 260 -29.19 20.91 -10.54
CA LYS A 260 -28.66 22.18 -10.01
C LYS A 260 -27.84 22.01 -8.74
N ALA A 261 -27.93 20.86 -8.07
CA ALA A 261 -27.15 20.59 -6.87
C ALA A 261 -25.65 20.69 -7.17
N THR A 262 -24.93 21.33 -6.26
CA THR A 262 -23.47 21.46 -6.32
C THR A 262 -22.79 20.73 -5.19
N LEU A 263 -23.52 20.41 -4.12
CA LEU A 263 -23.00 19.62 -3.01
C LEU A 263 -24.06 18.62 -2.57
N ILE A 264 -23.61 17.40 -2.29
CA ILE A 264 -24.42 16.36 -1.69
C ILE A 264 -23.79 15.86 -0.40
N LYS A 265 -24.63 15.43 0.53
CA LYS A 265 -24.23 14.84 1.79
C LYS A 265 -25.02 13.57 2.09
N LEU A 266 -24.34 12.44 2.17
CA LEU A 266 -24.91 11.18 2.63
C LEU A 266 -24.75 11.09 4.15
N VAL A 267 -25.86 10.85 4.85
CA VAL A 267 -25.89 10.59 6.28
C VAL A 267 -26.33 9.15 6.51
N ILE A 268 -25.54 8.39 7.26
CA ILE A 268 -25.85 7.02 7.68
C ILE A 268 -25.87 7.00 9.20
N THR A 269 -26.96 6.53 9.80
CA THR A 269 -27.15 6.50 11.26
C THR A 269 -27.27 5.06 11.77
N ASP A 270 -26.14 4.44 12.08
CA ASP A 270 -26.07 3.13 12.72
C ASP A 270 -26.09 3.30 14.25
N SER A 271 -25.12 2.70 14.97
CA SER A 271 -24.82 3.04 16.36
C SER A 271 -24.21 4.44 16.54
N ALA A 272 -23.76 5.06 15.45
CA ALA A 272 -23.23 6.42 15.40
C ALA A 272 -23.85 7.19 14.23
N LYS A 273 -23.64 8.51 14.20
CA LYS A 273 -24.02 9.32 13.05
C LYS A 273 -22.77 9.56 12.18
N ARG A 274 -22.86 9.16 10.91
CA ARG A 274 -21.76 9.25 9.93
C ARG A 274 -22.18 10.17 8.80
N GLU A 275 -21.31 11.09 8.40
CA GLU A 275 -21.60 12.08 7.35
C GLU A 275 -20.50 12.11 6.29
N PHE A 276 -20.90 11.95 5.02
CA PHE A 276 -20.00 11.95 3.87
C PHE A 276 -20.46 13.03 2.89
N SER A 277 -19.58 13.96 2.52
CA SER A 277 -19.95 15.12 1.69
C SER A 277 -19.07 15.25 0.46
N TRP A 278 -19.69 15.44 -0.71
CA TRP A 278 -18.98 15.59 -1.98
C TRP A 278 -19.44 16.86 -2.70
N ASN A 279 -18.49 17.53 -3.34
CA ASN A 279 -18.77 18.59 -4.30
C ASN A 279 -18.97 17.96 -5.69
N LEU A 280 -20.08 18.29 -6.33
CA LEU A 280 -20.48 17.82 -7.66
C LEU A 280 -19.84 18.63 -8.80
N LYS A 281 -19.21 19.78 -8.49
CA LYS A 281 -18.58 20.70 -9.44
C LYS A 281 -17.13 20.97 -9.09
#